data_AF-A0A3A9A0P3-F1
#
_entry.id   AF-A0A3A9A0P3-F1
#
_cell.length_a   1.000
_cell.length_b   1.000
_cell.length_c   1.000
_cell.angle_alpha   90.00
_cell.angle_beta   90.00
_cell.angle_gamma   90.00
#
_symmetry.space_group_name_H-M   'P 1'
#
loop_
_entity.id
_entity.type
_entity.pdbx_description
1 polymer ?
#
loop_
_entity_poly.entity_id
_entity_poly.type
_entity_poly.pdbx_seq_one_letter_code
_entity_poly.pdbx_strand_id
1 'polypeptide(L)'
;MKNDKSTLFLKRLGIGVCIMFLVILAVPVYAAGKERDGKADEDSHFIQVEKIKNGSYISNTYQVISETDRELVKTFCETKTEDGVSVRIVNFRDGTEEVLMDCRYDTIRFPYFFERCSEDNKNIFYEFYIDQPVWEKAVRVEKSNKTYTLSYAQRIKNGGEDSEKAAGYEGRLWVTDENGKIVKRLVWQSDAPYKKVSWKRSGLYIEYADGSDRTCTQSEILKDPAEAVHEKCMQIDFAVKEHPIDIEKYDETADQKYRAAYYRTLSGQDRVRTAEGEETYLKSYWHFQGDSRMADEIFLDHLIENAQFYYMDFDGDGLPELVMDIIGDGLHILKYLPDEDMVEIFFGYERMPYYHLLGSGQLFYRNGMTANKSMWRYDTVDADGRVSQIVFFMEDADYKPYKENADHWWDTAYWIYLDEELGMVQVDEECYREVIGLFMEAVDHAVPAKEFEEIFGGYRQRF
;
A
#
# COMPACT_ATOMS: atom_id res chain seq x y z
N MET A 1 -46.51 17.44 26.15
CA MET A 1 -47.28 17.54 27.40
C MET A 1 -47.23 16.19 28.11
N LYS A 2 -46.60 16.15 29.30
CA LYS A 2 -46.61 15.10 30.35
C LYS A 2 -46.08 13.71 29.95
N ASN A 3 -45.35 12.95 30.77
CA ASN A 3 -44.54 13.12 31.98
C ASN A 3 -43.89 11.71 32.11
N ASP A 4 -42.57 11.60 32.21
CA ASP A 4 -41.86 11.55 33.50
C ASP A 4 -42.02 10.20 34.23
N LYS A 5 -40.96 9.37 34.18
CA LYS A 5 -40.65 8.39 35.22
C LYS A 5 -39.15 8.40 35.49
N SER A 6 -38.86 8.91 36.67
CA SER A 6 -37.58 9.09 37.31
C SER A 6 -37.10 7.78 37.98
N THR A 7 -35.81 7.50 37.79
CA THR A 7 -34.77 7.24 38.83
C THR A 7 -35.09 6.34 40.05
N LEU A 8 -34.34 5.24 40.22
CA LEU A 8 -33.56 4.88 41.44
C LEU A 8 -32.73 3.59 41.16
N PHE A 9 -31.40 3.66 40.99
CA PHE A 9 -30.34 3.46 42.00
C PHE A 9 -30.20 2.04 42.60
N LEU A 10 -29.15 1.33 42.21
CA LEU A 10 -28.39 0.46 43.12
C LEU A 10 -26.94 0.31 42.62
N LYS A 11 -26.03 0.97 43.35
CA LYS A 11 -24.59 0.74 43.33
C LYS A 11 -24.30 -0.72 43.69
N ARG A 12 -23.44 -1.38 42.90
CA ARG A 12 -22.49 -2.35 43.44
C ARG A 12 -21.12 -2.07 42.84
N LEU A 13 -20.17 -1.81 43.74
CA LEU A 13 -18.75 -1.79 43.46
C LEU A 13 -18.34 -3.13 42.83
N GLY A 14 -17.68 -3.05 41.69
CA GLY A 14 -16.85 -4.10 41.13
C GLY A 14 -15.60 -3.42 40.60
N ILE A 15 -14.60 -3.30 41.47
CA ILE A 15 -13.25 -2.85 41.12
C ILE A 15 -12.69 -3.88 40.14
N GLY A 16 -12.68 -3.53 38.85
CA GLY A 16 -11.93 -4.23 37.82
C GLY A 16 -10.73 -3.38 37.45
N VAL A 17 -9.65 -3.52 38.20
CA VAL A 17 -8.33 -3.02 37.82
C VAL A 17 -7.88 -3.84 36.61
N CYS A 18 -8.03 -3.29 35.40
CA CYS A 18 -7.29 -3.78 34.25
C CYS A 18 -5.92 -3.10 34.26
N ILE A 19 -4.96 -3.74 34.92
CA ILE A 19 -3.55 -3.56 34.61
C ILE A 19 -3.35 -4.24 33.26
N MET A 20 -3.33 -3.46 32.18
CA MET A 20 -2.71 -3.90 30.95
C MET A 20 -1.20 -3.70 31.10
N PHE A 21 -0.49 -4.80 31.29
CA PHE A 21 0.91 -4.88 30.95
C PHE A 21 1.01 -4.73 29.44
N LEU A 22 1.56 -3.60 28.96
CA LEU A 22 2.06 -3.51 27.60
C LEU A 22 3.57 -3.70 27.67
N VAL A 23 4.03 -4.75 26.99
CA VAL A 23 5.42 -5.16 26.88
C VAL A 23 6.18 -4.05 26.16
N ILE A 24 7.10 -3.40 26.87
CA ILE A 24 8.11 -2.53 26.28
C ILE A 24 9.14 -3.47 25.63
N LEU A 25 9.05 -3.68 24.32
CA LEU A 25 10.20 -4.14 23.54
C LEU A 25 11.15 -2.95 23.38
N ALA A 26 11.91 -2.69 24.43
CA ALA A 26 13.21 -2.07 24.27
C ALA A 26 14.06 -3.13 23.55
N VAL A 27 14.38 -2.92 22.28
CA VAL A 27 15.44 -3.67 21.62
C VAL A 27 16.74 -3.00 22.04
N PRO A 28 17.54 -3.58 22.96
CA PRO A 28 18.91 -3.14 23.12
C PRO A 28 19.66 -3.52 21.84
N VAL A 29 20.28 -2.55 21.18
CA VAL A 29 21.32 -2.82 20.18
C VAL A 29 22.52 -3.40 20.94
N TYR A 30 22.49 -4.72 21.20
CA TYR A 30 23.67 -5.46 21.65
C TYR A 30 24.53 -5.75 20.42
N ALA A 31 25.56 -4.93 20.21
CA ALA A 31 26.70 -5.36 19.42
C ALA A 31 27.40 -6.50 20.19
N ALA A 32 27.36 -7.71 19.65
CA ALA A 32 28.10 -8.85 20.19
C ALA A 32 29.61 -8.60 20.02
N GLY A 33 30.34 -8.45 21.14
CA GLY A 33 31.80 -8.35 21.07
C GLY A 33 32.54 -8.04 22.38
N LYS A 34 32.63 -9.04 23.27
CA LYS A 34 33.65 -9.23 24.34
C LYS A 34 33.74 -8.18 25.47
N GLU A 35 33.68 -8.70 26.70
CA GLU A 35 34.13 -8.07 27.95
C GLU A 35 35.48 -7.33 27.78
N ARG A 36 35.45 -6.00 27.92
CA ARG A 36 36.58 -5.19 28.39
C ARG A 36 36.05 -4.00 29.17
N ASP A 37 36.61 -3.80 30.36
CA ASP A 37 36.56 -2.52 31.09
C ASP A 37 36.81 -1.34 30.13
N GLY A 38 35.87 -0.41 30.05
CA GLY A 38 36.03 0.79 29.22
C GLY A 38 34.76 1.63 29.11
N LYS A 39 34.91 2.92 29.42
CA LYS A 39 33.97 4.06 29.30
C LYS A 39 32.81 3.89 28.32
N ALA A 40 31.63 4.38 28.73
CA ALA A 40 30.51 4.68 27.83
C ALA A 40 30.98 5.46 26.58
N ASP A 41 30.57 4.99 25.39
CA ASP A 41 30.84 5.66 24.11
C ASP A 41 30.20 7.06 24.12
N GLU A 42 31.00 8.10 23.89
CA GLU A 42 30.62 9.53 23.96
C GLU A 42 29.58 9.96 22.88
N ASP A 43 29.13 9.03 22.01
CA ASP A 43 28.14 9.26 20.95
C ASP A 43 26.82 8.47 21.15
N SER A 44 26.57 7.95 22.35
CA SER A 44 25.36 7.16 22.65
C SER A 44 24.11 8.06 22.77
N HIS A 45 23.03 7.74 22.04
CA HIS A 45 21.75 8.46 22.09
C HIS A 45 20.65 7.60 22.72
N PHE A 46 19.79 8.20 23.54
CA PHE A 46 18.69 7.53 24.25
C PHE A 46 17.36 8.24 23.97
N ILE A 47 16.31 7.46 23.67
CA ILE A 47 14.97 8.00 23.38
C ILE A 47 14.01 7.62 24.52
N GLN A 48 13.35 8.63 25.09
CA GLN A 48 12.25 8.46 26.05
C GLN A 48 10.96 8.93 25.40
N VAL A 49 10.02 8.01 25.21
CA VAL A 49 8.68 8.31 24.68
C VAL A 49 7.69 8.33 25.84
N GLU A 50 6.99 9.46 26.01
CA GLU A 50 5.92 9.62 26.98
C GLU A 50 4.59 9.82 26.27
N LYS A 51 3.66 8.87 26.49
CA LYS A 51 2.27 9.02 26.06
C LYS A 51 1.52 9.86 27.08
N ILE A 52 1.05 11.03 26.68
CA ILE A 52 0.28 11.92 27.54
C ILE A 52 -1.21 11.64 27.34
N LYS A 53 -2.00 11.70 28.42
CA LYS A 53 -3.47 11.62 28.33
C LYS A 53 -4.01 12.67 27.34
N ASN A 54 -5.05 12.30 26.58
CA ASN A 54 -5.75 13.11 25.56
C ASN A 54 -5.14 13.10 24.14
N GLY A 55 -4.38 12.06 23.77
CA GLY A 55 -3.93 11.87 22.38
C GLY A 55 -2.78 12.80 21.98
N SER A 56 -1.96 13.21 22.94
CA SER A 56 -0.71 13.92 22.69
C SER A 56 0.47 12.97 22.98
N TYR A 57 1.49 13.02 22.14
CA TYR A 57 2.71 12.22 22.26
C TYR A 57 3.91 13.16 22.38
N ILE A 58 4.77 12.90 23.36
CA ILE A 58 6.06 13.59 23.45
C ILE A 58 7.16 12.54 23.39
N SER A 59 8.10 12.73 22.46
CA SER A 59 9.31 11.92 22.35
C SER A 59 10.52 12.81 22.58
N ASN A 60 11.29 12.49 23.61
CA ASN A 60 12.50 13.22 23.99
C ASN A 60 13.73 12.39 23.63
N THR A 61 14.70 13.03 22.99
CA THR A 61 15.99 12.43 22.62
C THR A 61 17.08 13.06 23.46
N TYR A 62 17.84 12.21 24.14
CA TYR A 62 18.94 12.59 25.00
C TYR A 62 20.26 12.09 24.44
N GLN A 63 21.30 12.91 24.53
CA GLN A 63 22.68 12.50 24.32
C GLN A 63 23.31 12.16 25.68
N VAL A 64 23.99 11.02 25.74
CA VAL A 64 24.69 10.58 26.95
C VAL A 64 26.04 11.30 27.04
N ILE A 65 26.20 12.15 28.05
CA ILE A 65 27.46 12.88 28.30
C ILE A 65 28.37 12.06 29.21
N SER A 66 27.79 11.30 30.14
CA SER A 66 28.49 10.34 30.99
C SER A 66 27.54 9.25 31.46
N GLU A 67 28.03 8.25 32.21
CA GLU A 67 27.19 7.18 32.77
C GLU A 67 25.99 7.68 33.59
N THR A 68 26.06 8.90 34.15
CA THR A 68 25.00 9.49 34.97
C THR A 68 24.40 10.78 34.41
N ASP A 69 25.04 11.43 33.42
CA ASP A 69 24.57 12.68 32.84
C ASP A 69 24.05 12.49 31.41
N ARG A 70 22.88 13.09 31.17
CA ARG A 70 22.20 13.09 29.88
C ARG A 70 21.76 14.51 29.57
N GLU A 71 22.02 14.96 28.36
CA GLU A 71 21.53 16.25 27.86
C GLU A 71 20.36 16.01 26.91
N LEU A 72 19.26 16.72 27.11
CA LEU A 72 18.15 16.73 26.16
C LEU A 72 18.61 17.49 24.93
N VAL A 73 18.60 16.83 23.78
CA VAL A 73 19.06 17.44 22.52
C VAL A 73 17.87 17.70 21.59
N LYS A 74 16.80 16.91 21.69
CA LYS A 74 15.63 17.09 20.81
C LYS A 74 14.34 16.68 21.50
N THR A 75 13.28 17.45 21.29
CA THR A 75 11.92 17.12 21.68
C THR A 75 11.03 17.12 20.44
N PHE A 76 10.29 16.04 20.28
CA PHE A 76 9.20 15.90 19.32
C PHE A 76 7.88 15.92 20.10
N CYS A 77 7.01 16.86 19.78
CA CYS A 77 5.69 16.99 20.35
C CYS A 77 4.66 16.79 19.24
N GLU A 78 3.79 15.82 19.42
CA GLU A 78 2.60 15.62 18.62
C GLU A 78 1.38 15.88 19.50
N THR A 79 0.49 16.75 19.06
CA THR A 79 -0.75 17.07 19.79
C THR A 79 -1.92 16.91 18.85
N LYS A 80 -2.82 15.98 19.18
CA LYS A 80 -4.11 15.89 18.51
C LYS A 80 -4.92 17.17 18.76
N THR A 81 -5.42 17.75 17.69
CA THR A 81 -6.37 18.87 17.71
C THR A 81 -7.73 18.40 17.20
N GLU A 82 -8.78 19.21 17.36
CA GLU A 82 -10.13 18.87 16.86
C GLU A 82 -10.14 18.63 15.33
N ASP A 83 -9.22 19.27 14.60
CA ASP A 83 -9.18 19.28 13.12
C ASP A 83 -7.93 18.60 12.52
N GLY A 84 -7.10 17.92 13.32
CA GLY A 84 -5.88 17.28 12.81
C GLY A 84 -4.78 17.11 13.85
N VAL A 85 -3.51 17.24 13.44
CA VAL A 85 -2.33 16.99 14.27
C VAL A 85 -1.42 18.22 14.27
N SER A 86 -1.05 18.72 15.46
CA SER A 86 0.01 19.71 15.61
C SER A 86 1.32 18.98 15.88
N VAL A 87 2.36 19.26 15.08
CA VAL A 87 3.69 18.70 15.29
C VAL A 87 4.67 19.82 15.53
N ARG A 88 5.36 19.74 16.66
CA ARG A 88 6.42 20.67 17.04
C ARG A 88 7.70 19.90 17.32
N ILE A 89 8.76 20.22 16.59
CA ILE A 89 10.09 19.66 16.76
C ILE A 89 11.02 20.76 17.22
N VAL A 90 11.67 20.50 18.34
CA VAL A 90 12.54 21.44 19.03
C VAL A 90 13.90 20.80 19.22
N ASN A 91 14.94 21.51 18.85
CA ASN A 91 16.33 21.16 19.09
C ASN A 91 16.86 22.00 20.27
N PHE A 92 17.70 21.40 21.10
CA PHE A 92 18.32 22.06 22.24
C PHE A 92 19.83 22.04 22.02
N ARG A 93 20.43 23.23 21.90
CA ARG A 93 21.88 23.41 21.78
C ARG A 93 22.32 24.49 22.75
N ASP A 94 23.31 24.18 23.59
CA ASP A 94 23.88 25.10 24.57
C ASP A 94 22.82 25.77 25.47
N GLY A 95 21.78 25.01 25.85
CA GLY A 95 20.66 25.52 26.65
C GLY A 95 19.69 26.46 25.91
N THR A 96 19.85 26.62 24.59
CA THR A 96 18.95 27.43 23.75
C THR A 96 17.99 26.53 22.99
N GLU A 97 16.71 26.91 23.00
CA GLU A 97 15.64 26.26 22.24
C GLU A 97 15.65 26.76 20.79
N GLU A 98 15.85 25.85 19.84
CA GLU A 98 15.73 26.11 18.41
C GLU A 98 14.54 25.31 17.87
N VAL A 99 13.48 26.02 17.45
CA VAL A 99 12.31 25.39 16.83
C VAL A 99 12.65 25.00 15.40
N LEU A 100 12.74 23.70 15.14
CA LEU A 100 13.01 23.15 13.81
C LEU A 100 11.73 23.03 12.97
N MET A 101 10.61 22.74 13.63
CA MET A 101 9.31 22.61 13.00
C MET A 101 8.22 22.97 14.02
N ASP A 102 7.22 23.73 13.62
CA ASP A 102 6.06 24.05 14.46
C ASP A 102 4.85 24.26 13.54
N CYS A 103 4.24 23.15 13.17
CA CYS A 103 3.27 23.10 12.09
C CYS A 103 2.00 22.41 12.56
N ARG A 104 0.85 22.95 12.13
CA ARG A 104 -0.44 22.30 12.29
C ARG A 104 -0.84 21.65 10.98
N TYR A 105 -0.92 20.33 11.00
CA TYR A 105 -1.39 19.51 9.90
C TYR A 105 -2.87 19.25 10.09
N ASP A 106 -3.68 19.79 9.19
CA ASP A 106 -5.09 19.42 9.08
C ASP A 106 -5.16 18.04 8.39
N THR A 107 -5.78 17.05 9.04
CA THR A 107 -5.93 15.69 8.50
C THR A 107 -6.74 15.66 7.19
N ILE A 108 -7.51 16.70 6.90
CA ILE A 108 -8.29 16.88 5.66
C ILE A 108 -7.42 17.43 4.53
N ARG A 109 -6.41 18.27 4.84
CA ARG A 109 -5.46 18.82 3.84
C ARG A 109 -4.24 17.92 3.60
N PHE A 110 -3.92 17.03 4.53
CA PHE A 110 -2.74 16.17 4.51
C PHE A 110 -3.00 14.72 4.92
N PRO A 111 -4.04 14.04 4.41
CA PRO A 111 -4.32 12.66 4.83
C PRO A 111 -3.20 11.66 4.48
N TYR A 112 -2.20 12.03 3.65
CA TYR A 112 -1.18 11.16 3.06
C TYR A 112 0.16 11.09 3.80
N PHE A 113 0.40 11.98 4.76
CA PHE A 113 1.61 11.94 5.61
C PHE A 113 1.45 11.10 6.86
N PHE A 114 0.29 10.49 7.00
CA PHE A 114 -0.07 9.68 8.12
C PHE A 114 -0.39 8.28 7.61
N GLU A 115 0.37 7.27 8.06
CA GLU A 115 0.00 5.88 7.80
C GLU A 115 -1.29 5.58 8.56
N ARG A 116 -2.28 5.03 7.86
CA ARG A 116 -3.55 4.61 8.44
C ARG A 116 -3.36 3.26 9.11
N CYS A 117 -2.94 3.27 10.37
CA CYS A 117 -2.82 2.05 11.17
C CYS A 117 -4.18 1.73 11.80
N SER A 118 -4.72 0.56 11.45
CA SER A 118 -5.95 0.00 12.01
C SER A 118 -5.58 -1.18 12.90
N GLU A 119 -5.53 -1.00 14.21
CA GLU A 119 -5.53 -2.15 15.13
C GLU A 119 -6.95 -2.65 15.41
N ASP A 120 -7.98 -1.80 15.27
CA ASP A 120 -9.38 -2.19 15.38
C ASP A 120 -10.25 -1.13 14.68
N ASN A 121 -11.31 -1.56 13.97
CA ASN A 121 -12.29 -0.75 13.20
C ASN A 121 -12.98 0.42 13.95
N LYS A 122 -12.55 0.76 15.17
CA LYS A 122 -13.09 1.82 16.03
C LYS A 122 -12.08 2.95 16.30
N ASN A 123 -10.79 2.73 16.09
CA ASN A 123 -9.75 3.75 16.32
C ASN A 123 -8.82 3.81 15.11
N ILE A 124 -9.08 4.77 14.23
CA ILE A 124 -8.11 5.12 13.18
C ILE A 124 -6.99 5.91 13.86
N PHE A 125 -5.79 5.34 13.89
CA PHE A 125 -4.59 6.09 14.26
C PHE A 125 -3.86 6.51 12.99
N TYR A 126 -3.46 7.77 13.00
CA TYR A 126 -2.64 8.38 11.97
C TYR A 126 -1.22 8.39 12.52
N GLU A 127 -0.37 7.49 12.04
CA GLU A 127 0.99 7.41 12.53
C GLU A 127 1.87 8.40 11.76
N PHE A 128 2.25 9.50 12.43
CA PHE A 128 3.12 10.52 11.86
C PHE A 128 4.58 10.13 12.07
N TYR A 129 5.10 9.30 11.16
CA TYR A 129 6.50 8.94 11.15
C TYR A 129 7.31 9.93 10.32
N ILE A 130 7.61 11.12 10.87
CA ILE A 130 8.93 11.68 10.54
C ILE A 130 9.92 10.88 11.39
N ASP A 131 10.48 9.86 10.77
CA ASP A 131 11.68 9.19 11.24
C ASP A 131 12.68 10.23 11.73
N GLN A 132 13.41 9.94 12.81
CA GLN A 132 14.48 10.84 13.21
C GLN A 132 15.44 11.04 12.03
N PRO A 133 15.54 12.25 11.48
CA PRO A 133 16.36 12.46 10.32
C PRO A 133 17.82 12.32 10.76
N VAL A 134 18.54 11.47 10.07
CA VAL A 134 19.99 11.29 10.23
C VAL A 134 20.76 12.38 9.49
N TRP A 135 20.07 13.11 8.62
CA TRP A 135 20.64 14.21 7.86
C TRP A 135 19.56 15.24 7.50
N GLU A 136 19.88 16.52 7.63
CA GLU A 136 19.00 17.62 7.23
C GLU A 136 19.76 18.74 6.51
N LYS A 137 19.08 19.41 5.57
CA LYS A 137 19.64 20.60 4.89
C LYS A 137 18.57 21.52 4.34
N ALA A 138 18.72 22.81 4.64
CA ALA A 138 17.99 23.86 3.93
C ALA A 138 18.61 24.12 2.55
N VAL A 139 17.76 24.12 1.51
CA VAL A 139 18.14 24.36 0.12
C VAL A 139 17.26 25.48 -0.44
N ARG A 140 17.90 26.53 -0.95
CA ARG A 140 17.23 27.63 -1.64
C ARG A 140 17.19 27.36 -3.14
N VAL A 141 16.00 27.47 -3.72
CA VAL A 141 15.78 27.27 -5.16
C VAL A 141 15.76 28.62 -5.85
N GLU A 142 16.80 28.91 -6.62
CA GLU A 142 16.98 30.23 -7.24
C GLU A 142 15.81 30.65 -8.13
N LYS A 143 15.23 29.70 -8.89
CA LYS A 143 14.13 29.98 -9.83
C LYS A 143 12.82 30.39 -9.13
N SER A 144 12.49 29.76 -8.00
CA SER A 144 11.23 30.03 -7.28
C SER A 144 11.41 30.98 -6.10
N ASN A 145 12.66 31.30 -5.75
CA ASN A 145 13.05 32.03 -4.54
C ASN A 145 12.51 31.40 -3.22
N LYS A 146 12.11 30.12 -3.26
CA LYS A 146 11.64 29.38 -2.10
C LYS A 146 12.79 28.66 -1.42
N THR A 147 12.67 28.47 -0.11
CA THR A 147 13.56 27.62 0.68
C THR A 147 12.82 26.35 1.04
N TYR A 148 13.49 25.22 0.88
CA TYR A 148 12.99 23.92 1.30
C TYR A 148 13.93 23.30 2.31
N THR A 149 13.41 22.57 3.27
CA THR A 149 14.20 21.74 4.17
C THR A 149 14.11 20.30 3.71
N LEU A 150 15.27 19.69 3.49
CA LEU A 150 15.42 18.30 3.13
C LEU A 150 15.77 17.50 4.38
N SER A 151 15.03 16.46 4.69
CA SER A 151 15.26 15.62 5.88
C SER A 151 15.31 14.15 5.45
N TYR A 152 16.47 13.51 5.61
CA TYR A 152 16.68 12.10 5.26
C TYR A 152 16.76 11.23 6.50
N ALA A 153 16.12 10.07 6.44
CA ALA A 153 16.19 9.01 7.44
C ALA A 153 16.32 7.64 6.78
N GLN A 154 16.81 6.66 7.54
CA GLN A 154 16.84 5.27 7.12
C GLN A 154 16.34 4.38 8.25
N ARG A 155 15.46 3.42 7.93
CA ARG A 155 14.97 2.40 8.86
C ARG A 155 15.47 1.02 8.48
N ILE A 156 15.64 0.17 9.48
CA ILE A 156 15.81 -1.27 9.28
C ILE A 156 14.43 -1.84 8.98
N LYS A 157 14.30 -2.57 7.86
CA LYS A 157 13.12 -3.35 7.55
C LYS A 157 13.24 -4.64 8.36
N ASN A 158 12.51 -4.71 9.47
CA ASN A 158 12.38 -5.97 10.18
C ASN A 158 11.61 -6.92 9.25
N GLY A 159 12.25 -8.01 8.85
CA GLY A 159 11.54 -9.09 8.17
C GLY A 159 10.35 -9.50 9.02
N GLY A 160 9.17 -9.62 8.41
CA GLY A 160 8.03 -10.23 9.10
C GLY A 160 8.42 -11.60 9.65
N GLU A 161 7.60 -12.13 10.58
CA GLU A 161 7.91 -13.32 11.38
C GLU A 161 8.35 -14.57 10.58
N ASP A 162 8.16 -14.60 9.25
CA ASP A 162 8.49 -15.74 8.38
C ASP A 162 9.56 -15.50 7.28
N SER A 163 10.28 -14.36 7.23
CA SER A 163 11.26 -14.16 6.15
C SER A 163 12.72 -14.44 6.57
N GLU A 164 13.30 -15.54 6.06
CA GLU A 164 14.75 -15.80 6.03
C GLU A 164 15.54 -14.79 5.15
N LYS A 165 14.92 -13.69 4.70
CA LYS A 165 15.58 -12.66 3.89
C LYS A 165 16.38 -11.71 4.79
N ALA A 166 17.59 -11.38 4.35
CA ALA A 166 18.47 -10.41 4.99
C ALA A 166 17.70 -9.11 5.30
N ALA A 167 17.90 -8.55 6.49
CA ALA A 167 17.29 -7.29 6.89
C ALA A 167 17.68 -6.19 5.89
N GLY A 168 16.72 -5.79 5.05
CA GLY A 168 16.87 -4.65 4.16
C GLY A 168 16.74 -3.34 4.93
N TYR A 169 17.06 -2.24 4.27
CA TYR A 169 16.89 -0.90 4.82
C TYR A 169 15.98 -0.07 3.90
N GLU A 170 15.15 0.76 4.49
CA GLU A 170 14.30 1.71 3.77
C GLU A 170 14.79 3.13 4.01
N GLY A 171 15.23 3.80 2.95
CA GLY A 171 15.58 5.21 2.96
C GLY A 171 14.34 6.07 2.68
N ARG A 172 14.17 7.13 3.47
CA ARG A 172 13.08 8.11 3.32
C ARG A 172 13.65 9.52 3.26
N LEU A 173 13.29 10.30 2.23
CA LEU A 173 13.60 11.72 2.11
C LEU A 173 12.32 12.54 2.14
N TRP A 174 12.24 13.46 3.09
CA TRP A 174 11.19 14.45 3.22
C TRP A 174 11.65 15.80 2.69
N VAL A 175 10.79 16.47 1.92
CA VAL A 175 11.00 17.85 1.47
C VAL A 175 9.89 18.68 2.07
N THR A 176 10.25 19.65 2.92
CA THR A 176 9.31 20.60 3.50
C THR A 176 9.55 22.00 2.94
N ASP A 177 8.49 22.79 2.80
CA ASP A 177 8.60 24.20 2.42
C ASP A 177 9.02 25.09 3.61
N GLU A 178 9.10 26.40 3.37
CA GLU A 178 9.47 27.41 4.37
C GLU A 178 8.51 27.51 5.56
N ASN A 179 7.31 26.96 5.45
CA ASN A 179 6.32 26.88 6.53
C ASN A 179 6.37 25.51 7.24
N GLY A 180 7.35 24.67 6.92
CA GLY A 180 7.52 23.32 7.44
C GLY A 180 6.50 22.31 6.90
N LYS A 181 5.71 22.68 5.89
CA LYS A 181 4.74 21.78 5.25
C LYS A 181 5.49 20.80 4.35
N ILE A 182 5.24 19.50 4.52
CA ILE A 182 5.79 18.48 3.62
C ILE A 182 5.16 18.67 2.23
N VAL A 183 6.03 18.85 1.23
CA VAL A 183 5.66 19.00 -0.18
C VAL A 183 6.09 17.81 -1.04
N LYS A 184 7.01 16.98 -0.54
CA LYS A 184 7.44 15.76 -1.23
C LYS A 184 7.97 14.72 -0.26
N ARG A 185 7.76 13.44 -0.58
CA ARG A 185 8.37 12.29 0.05
C ARG A 185 8.96 11.40 -1.04
N LEU A 186 10.19 10.94 -0.86
CA LEU A 186 10.80 9.89 -1.68
C LEU A 186 11.15 8.72 -0.77
N VAL A 187 10.81 7.51 -1.19
CA VAL A 187 11.10 6.27 -0.45
C VAL A 187 11.88 5.33 -1.37
N TRP A 188 12.81 4.56 -0.83
CA TRP A 188 13.52 3.53 -1.58
C TRP A 188 14.12 2.48 -0.66
N GLN A 189 14.40 1.30 -1.22
CA GLN A 189 15.07 0.22 -0.52
C GLN A 189 16.58 0.25 -0.76
N SER A 190 17.35 -0.29 0.19
CA SER A 190 18.79 -0.48 0.12
C SER A 190 19.19 -1.71 0.92
N ASP A 191 20.18 -2.47 0.46
CA ASP A 191 20.64 -3.69 1.12
C ASP A 191 21.60 -3.42 2.29
N ALA A 192 22.04 -2.17 2.42
CA ALA A 192 23.03 -1.74 3.40
C ALA A 192 22.65 -0.44 4.11
N PRO A 193 23.13 -0.22 5.34
CA PRO A 193 22.92 1.04 6.02
C PRO A 193 23.65 2.18 5.32
N TYR A 194 23.13 3.40 5.43
CA TYR A 194 23.83 4.57 4.94
C TYR A 194 25.15 4.72 5.71
N LYS A 195 26.18 5.11 4.99
CA LYS A 195 27.51 5.45 5.53
C LYS A 195 27.73 6.96 5.54
N LYS A 196 27.22 7.65 4.52
CA LYS A 196 27.38 9.11 4.39
C LYS A 196 26.28 9.73 3.56
N VAL A 197 25.74 10.84 4.04
CA VAL A 197 24.76 11.66 3.31
C VAL A 197 25.35 13.05 3.10
N SER A 198 25.30 13.55 1.87
CA SER A 198 25.88 14.84 1.52
C SER A 198 25.14 15.53 0.38
N TRP A 199 25.10 16.85 0.41
CA TRP A 199 24.55 17.65 -0.68
C TRP A 199 25.65 18.13 -1.61
N LYS A 200 25.53 17.78 -2.88
CA LYS A 200 26.42 18.17 -3.97
C LYS A 200 25.68 19.15 -4.90
N ARG A 201 26.42 19.75 -5.84
CA ARG A 201 25.83 20.66 -6.84
C ARG A 201 24.71 20.01 -7.66
N SER A 202 24.79 18.70 -7.88
CA SER A 202 23.80 17.90 -8.62
C SER A 202 22.58 17.48 -7.78
N GLY A 203 22.63 17.56 -6.44
CA GLY A 203 21.55 17.12 -5.55
C GLY A 203 22.06 16.39 -4.31
N LEU A 204 21.22 15.54 -3.74
CA LEU A 204 21.53 14.69 -2.58
C LEU A 204 22.34 13.47 -3.04
N TYR A 205 23.39 13.14 -2.30
CA TYR A 205 24.22 11.96 -2.50
C TYR A 205 24.32 11.16 -1.21
N ILE A 206 24.04 9.86 -1.31
CA ILE A 206 24.03 8.90 -0.21
C ILE A 206 24.96 7.76 -0.59
N GLU A 207 25.97 7.50 0.24
CA GLU A 207 26.87 6.35 0.14
C GLU A 207 26.44 5.33 1.17
N TYR A 208 26.35 4.06 0.79
CA TYR A 208 26.01 2.94 1.67
C TYR A 208 27.24 2.15 2.11
N ALA A 209 27.09 1.35 3.17
CA ALA A 209 28.19 0.59 3.76
C ALA A 209 28.77 -0.50 2.84
N ASP A 210 27.97 -1.02 1.90
CA ASP A 210 28.38 -1.98 0.87
C ASP A 210 29.14 -1.33 -0.30
N GLY A 211 29.28 0.00 -0.30
CA GLY A 211 29.92 0.77 -1.37
C GLY A 211 29.00 1.18 -2.52
N SER A 212 27.72 0.78 -2.48
CA SER A 212 26.70 1.32 -3.38
C SER A 212 26.39 2.78 -3.06
N ASP A 213 25.77 3.50 -3.99
CA ASP A 213 25.35 4.88 -3.78
C ASP A 213 23.99 5.19 -4.40
N ARG A 214 23.33 6.22 -3.86
CA ARG A 214 22.13 6.83 -4.43
C ARG A 214 22.36 8.32 -4.60
N THR A 215 22.04 8.82 -5.78
CA THR A 215 22.00 10.26 -6.06
C THR A 215 20.58 10.68 -6.38
N CYS A 216 19.99 11.57 -5.56
CA CYS A 216 18.72 12.22 -5.88
C CYS A 216 19.02 13.60 -6.45
N THR A 217 18.62 13.87 -7.69
CA THR A 217 18.97 15.15 -8.35
C THR A 217 18.19 16.32 -7.76
N GLN A 218 18.68 17.56 -7.91
CA GLN A 218 17.89 18.75 -7.54
C GLN A 218 16.54 18.79 -8.26
N SER A 219 16.53 18.39 -9.54
CA SER A 219 15.29 18.30 -10.32
C SER A 219 14.33 17.29 -9.68
N GLU A 220 14.79 16.09 -9.39
CA GLU A 220 13.99 15.06 -8.73
C GLU A 220 13.45 15.51 -7.37
N ILE A 221 14.25 16.21 -6.55
CA ILE A 221 13.84 16.64 -5.20
C ILE A 221 12.82 17.80 -5.24
N LEU A 222 12.99 18.73 -6.17
CA LEU A 222 12.27 20.01 -6.17
C LEU A 222 11.17 20.09 -7.23
N LYS A 223 11.07 19.08 -8.11
CA LYS A 223 10.01 18.98 -9.10
C LYS A 223 8.65 18.89 -8.42
N ASP A 224 7.70 19.65 -8.96
CA ASP A 224 6.32 19.67 -8.50
C ASP A 224 5.73 18.24 -8.51
N PRO A 225 5.06 17.80 -7.44
CA PRO A 225 4.51 16.45 -7.37
C PRO A 225 3.56 16.11 -8.52
N ALA A 226 2.71 17.05 -8.96
CA ALA A 226 1.78 16.80 -10.07
C ALA A 226 2.55 16.61 -11.38
N GLU A 227 3.56 17.44 -11.64
CA GLU A 227 4.45 17.30 -12.80
C GLU A 227 5.25 15.98 -12.75
N ALA A 228 5.67 15.55 -11.56
CA ALA A 228 6.40 14.30 -11.36
C ALA A 228 5.51 13.07 -11.62
N VAL A 229 4.28 13.08 -11.10
CA VAL A 229 3.31 12.02 -11.34
C VAL A 229 2.90 11.97 -12.79
N HIS A 230 2.65 13.12 -13.44
CA HIS A 230 2.34 13.18 -14.86
C HIS A 230 3.40 12.47 -15.69
N GLU A 231 4.67 12.89 -15.61
CA GLU A 231 5.75 12.26 -16.37
C GLU A 231 5.89 10.76 -16.10
N LYS A 232 5.65 10.33 -14.84
CA LYS A 232 5.72 8.92 -14.47
C LYS A 232 4.58 8.12 -15.06
N CYS A 233 3.35 8.62 -14.99
CA CYS A 233 2.20 7.97 -15.61
C CYS A 233 2.36 7.87 -17.13
N MET A 234 2.95 8.89 -17.78
CA MET A 234 3.25 8.86 -19.21
C MET A 234 4.31 7.81 -19.62
N GLN A 235 5.05 7.25 -18.66
CA GLN A 235 6.04 6.19 -18.89
C GLN A 235 5.50 4.79 -18.59
N ILE A 236 4.30 4.68 -18.01
CA ILE A 236 3.69 3.38 -17.73
C ILE A 236 3.25 2.75 -19.05
N ASP A 237 3.71 1.52 -19.28
CA ASP A 237 3.25 0.71 -20.39
C ASP A 237 1.91 0.05 -20.04
N PHE A 238 0.83 0.65 -20.54
CA PHE A 238 -0.52 0.12 -20.46
C PHE A 238 -0.88 -0.79 -21.63
N ALA A 239 0.02 -1.06 -22.57
CA ALA A 239 -0.30 -1.92 -23.70
C ALA A 239 -0.76 -3.29 -23.20
N VAL A 240 -1.91 -3.74 -23.72
CA VAL A 240 -2.48 -5.05 -23.39
C VAL A 240 -1.55 -6.14 -23.90
N LYS A 241 -1.16 -7.05 -23.01
CA LYS A 241 -0.24 -8.15 -23.27
C LYS A 241 -1.00 -9.45 -23.43
N GLU A 242 -0.54 -10.27 -24.35
CA GLU A 242 -0.95 -11.66 -24.51
C GLU A 242 0.31 -12.51 -24.66
N HIS A 243 0.42 -13.58 -23.89
CA HIS A 243 1.44 -14.59 -24.07
C HIS A 243 0.94 -15.70 -24.99
N PRO A 244 1.76 -16.14 -25.97
CA PRO A 244 1.39 -17.27 -26.81
C PRO A 244 1.51 -18.57 -26.01
N ILE A 245 0.50 -19.43 -26.10
CA ILE A 245 0.58 -20.80 -25.60
C ILE A 245 1.69 -21.54 -26.35
N ASP A 246 2.59 -22.18 -25.60
CA ASP A 246 3.71 -22.94 -26.12
C ASP A 246 3.23 -24.30 -26.63
N ILE A 247 3.00 -24.38 -27.95
CA ILE A 247 2.52 -25.60 -28.62
C ILE A 247 3.49 -26.79 -28.51
N GLU A 248 4.76 -26.58 -28.16
CA GLU A 248 5.69 -27.68 -27.91
C GLU A 248 5.43 -28.36 -26.56
N LYS A 249 4.91 -27.61 -25.58
CA LYS A 249 4.48 -28.11 -24.26
C LYS A 249 3.00 -28.49 -24.22
N TYR A 250 2.19 -27.81 -25.03
CA TYR A 250 0.74 -27.89 -25.02
C TYR A 250 0.22 -28.38 -26.38
N ASP A 251 0.29 -29.69 -26.58
CA ASP A 251 -0.24 -30.35 -27.77
C ASP A 251 -1.77 -30.62 -27.67
N GLU A 252 -2.36 -31.23 -28.70
CA GLU A 252 -3.80 -31.56 -28.71
C GLU A 252 -4.22 -32.50 -27.56
N THR A 253 -3.30 -33.33 -27.05
CA THR A 253 -3.58 -34.25 -25.94
C THR A 253 -3.58 -33.49 -24.61
N ALA A 254 -2.61 -32.59 -24.42
CA ALA A 254 -2.58 -31.67 -23.31
C ALA A 254 -3.84 -30.77 -23.30
N ASP A 255 -4.25 -30.26 -24.46
CA ASP A 255 -5.46 -29.43 -24.57
C ASP A 255 -6.72 -30.14 -24.08
N GLN A 256 -6.92 -31.37 -24.52
CA GLN A 256 -8.04 -32.18 -24.03
C GLN A 256 -7.96 -32.45 -22.52
N LYS A 257 -6.75 -32.66 -21.98
CA LYS A 257 -6.54 -32.92 -20.55
C LYS A 257 -6.85 -31.68 -19.71
N TYR A 258 -6.35 -30.51 -20.10
CA TYR A 258 -6.60 -29.26 -19.40
C TYR A 258 -8.08 -28.88 -19.43
N ARG A 259 -8.71 -28.86 -20.62
CA ARG A 259 -10.13 -28.54 -20.74
C ARG A 259 -11.01 -29.49 -19.95
N ALA A 260 -10.67 -30.79 -19.95
CA ALA A 260 -11.37 -31.77 -19.14
C ALA A 260 -11.23 -31.47 -17.64
N ALA A 261 -10.02 -31.20 -17.15
CA ALA A 261 -9.79 -30.89 -15.74
C ALA A 261 -10.58 -29.66 -15.30
N TYR A 262 -10.49 -28.56 -16.05
CA TYR A 262 -11.26 -27.36 -15.77
C TYR A 262 -12.77 -27.62 -15.81
N TYR A 263 -13.29 -28.32 -16.81
CA TYR A 263 -14.71 -28.64 -16.88
C TYR A 263 -15.20 -29.47 -15.69
N ARG A 264 -14.42 -30.47 -15.25
CA ARG A 264 -14.74 -31.27 -14.04
C ARG A 264 -14.78 -30.40 -12.78
N THR A 265 -13.86 -29.44 -12.65
CA THR A 265 -13.89 -28.44 -11.58
C THR A 265 -15.14 -27.56 -11.63
N LEU A 266 -15.47 -26.99 -12.80
CA LEU A 266 -16.62 -26.08 -12.93
C LEU A 266 -17.96 -26.79 -12.70
N SER A 267 -18.06 -28.06 -13.09
CA SER A 267 -19.25 -28.91 -12.90
C SER A 267 -19.33 -29.58 -11.53
N GLY A 268 -18.42 -29.26 -10.60
CA GLY A 268 -18.42 -29.80 -9.24
C GLY A 268 -18.04 -31.27 -9.12
N GLN A 269 -17.48 -31.88 -10.18
CA GLN A 269 -16.97 -33.26 -10.15
C GLN A 269 -15.64 -33.37 -9.41
N ASP A 270 -14.77 -32.37 -9.60
CA ASP A 270 -13.45 -32.30 -8.96
C ASP A 270 -13.34 -31.11 -8.01
N ARG A 271 -12.45 -31.25 -7.04
CA ARG A 271 -12.09 -30.18 -6.09
C ARG A 271 -10.99 -29.28 -6.68
N VAL A 272 -10.90 -28.07 -6.14
CA VAL A 272 -9.80 -27.14 -6.34
C VAL A 272 -8.94 -27.06 -5.10
N ARG A 273 -7.65 -26.80 -5.29
CA ARG A 273 -6.69 -26.52 -4.23
C ARG A 273 -6.47 -25.02 -4.06
N THR A 274 -6.40 -24.54 -2.82
CA THR A 274 -6.00 -23.15 -2.51
C THR A 274 -4.48 -23.02 -2.43
N ALA A 275 -3.96 -21.79 -2.41
CA ALA A 275 -2.55 -21.53 -2.14
C ALA A 275 -2.09 -22.09 -0.76
N GLU A 276 -3.01 -22.21 0.20
CA GLU A 276 -2.77 -22.79 1.53
C GLU A 276 -2.85 -24.32 1.55
N GLY A 277 -3.12 -24.95 0.40
CA GLY A 277 -3.23 -26.40 0.24
C GLY A 277 -4.58 -27.00 0.63
N GLU A 278 -5.59 -26.18 0.90
CA GLU A 278 -6.94 -26.66 1.20
C GLU A 278 -7.66 -27.14 -0.06
N GLU A 279 -8.36 -28.27 0.02
CA GLU A 279 -9.13 -28.81 -1.11
C GLU A 279 -10.64 -28.67 -0.88
N THR A 280 -11.32 -27.96 -1.77
CA THR A 280 -12.77 -27.75 -1.70
C THR A 280 -13.40 -27.63 -3.09
N TYR A 281 -14.73 -27.47 -3.17
CA TYR A 281 -15.40 -27.20 -4.44
C TYR A 281 -15.37 -25.71 -4.76
N LEU A 282 -15.13 -25.36 -6.04
CA LEU A 282 -15.06 -23.98 -6.52
C LEU A 282 -16.25 -23.12 -6.09
N LYS A 283 -17.47 -23.68 -6.18
CA LYS A 283 -18.72 -23.01 -5.76
C LYS A 283 -18.74 -22.53 -4.31
N SER A 284 -17.84 -23.04 -3.46
CA SER A 284 -17.72 -22.62 -2.05
C SER A 284 -17.14 -21.22 -1.91
N TYR A 285 -16.53 -20.66 -2.95
CA TYR A 285 -15.93 -19.32 -2.94
C TYR A 285 -16.83 -18.23 -3.55
N TRP A 286 -17.96 -18.59 -4.14
CA TRP A 286 -18.89 -17.63 -4.76
C TRP A 286 -19.91 -17.13 -3.75
N HIS A 287 -19.82 -15.85 -3.39
CA HIS A 287 -20.54 -15.29 -2.26
C HIS A 287 -21.74 -14.42 -2.67
N PHE A 288 -21.65 -13.70 -3.79
CA PHE A 288 -22.76 -12.89 -4.28
C PHE A 288 -23.75 -13.69 -5.14
N GLN A 289 -23.30 -14.75 -5.82
CA GLN A 289 -24.17 -15.57 -6.68
C GLN A 289 -24.31 -17.04 -6.25
N GLY A 290 -23.50 -17.51 -5.29
CA GLY A 290 -23.51 -18.89 -4.80
C GLY A 290 -24.28 -19.09 -3.49
N ASP A 291 -25.17 -20.09 -3.45
CA ASP A 291 -25.54 -20.77 -2.21
C ASP A 291 -24.70 -22.05 -2.16
N SER A 292 -23.96 -22.32 -1.10
CA SER A 292 -23.18 -23.57 -0.98
C SER A 292 -24.05 -24.84 -1.07
N ARG A 293 -25.38 -24.67 -0.93
CA ARG A 293 -26.40 -25.72 -1.11
C ARG A 293 -26.96 -25.78 -2.53
N MET A 294 -26.50 -24.93 -3.44
CA MET A 294 -26.85 -24.93 -4.86
C MET A 294 -26.36 -26.23 -5.49
N ALA A 295 -27.23 -26.83 -6.32
CA ALA A 295 -26.88 -28.00 -7.13
C ALA A 295 -25.81 -27.61 -8.16
N ASP A 296 -24.89 -28.52 -8.47
CA ASP A 296 -23.74 -28.23 -9.34
C ASP A 296 -24.16 -27.82 -10.76
N GLU A 297 -25.25 -28.39 -11.28
CA GLU A 297 -25.82 -28.03 -12.58
C GLU A 297 -26.31 -26.57 -12.60
N ILE A 298 -27.02 -26.15 -11.55
CA ILE A 298 -27.52 -24.76 -11.42
C ILE A 298 -26.34 -23.80 -11.27
N PHE A 299 -25.32 -24.20 -10.51
CA PHE A 299 -24.09 -23.42 -10.36
C PHE A 299 -23.40 -23.21 -11.70
N LEU A 300 -23.22 -24.27 -12.49
CA LEU A 300 -22.59 -24.18 -13.80
C LEU A 300 -23.41 -23.30 -14.76
N ASP A 301 -24.74 -23.42 -14.79
CA ASP A 301 -25.59 -22.57 -15.61
C ASP A 301 -25.48 -21.09 -15.19
N HIS A 302 -25.51 -20.79 -13.89
CA HIS A 302 -25.29 -19.42 -13.39
C HIS A 302 -23.91 -18.88 -13.77
N LEU A 303 -22.88 -19.73 -13.70
CA LEU A 303 -21.52 -19.38 -14.09
C LEU A 303 -21.44 -19.02 -15.57
N ILE A 304 -22.05 -19.82 -16.44
CA ILE A 304 -22.11 -19.54 -17.88
C ILE A 304 -22.86 -18.24 -18.16
N GLU A 305 -23.93 -17.95 -17.44
CA GLU A 305 -24.74 -16.74 -17.64
C GLU A 305 -24.09 -15.45 -17.13
N ASN A 306 -23.23 -15.53 -16.11
CA ASN A 306 -22.75 -14.37 -15.36
C ASN A 306 -21.23 -14.17 -15.39
N ALA A 307 -20.48 -14.99 -16.12
CA ALA A 307 -19.03 -14.86 -16.23
C ALA A 307 -18.57 -14.66 -17.67
N GLN A 308 -17.51 -13.86 -17.82
CA GLN A 308 -16.68 -13.85 -19.01
C GLN A 308 -15.55 -14.86 -18.83
N PHE A 309 -15.30 -15.68 -19.86
CA PHE A 309 -14.27 -16.71 -19.82
C PHE A 309 -13.09 -16.36 -20.69
N TYR A 310 -11.90 -16.69 -20.23
CA TYR A 310 -10.68 -16.60 -21.01
C TYR A 310 -9.87 -17.88 -20.82
N TYR A 311 -9.19 -18.27 -21.90
CA TYR A 311 -8.34 -19.44 -21.93
C TYR A 311 -7.04 -19.05 -22.61
N MET A 312 -6.04 -18.75 -21.78
CA MET A 312 -4.83 -18.04 -22.19
C MET A 312 -3.67 -18.33 -21.24
N ASP A 313 -2.46 -18.13 -21.72
CA ASP A 313 -1.25 -18.11 -20.88
C ASP A 313 -1.23 -16.78 -20.10
N PHE A 314 -1.74 -16.84 -18.87
CA PHE A 314 -1.87 -15.66 -18.01
C PHE A 314 -0.54 -15.32 -17.35
N ASP A 315 0.22 -16.32 -16.89
CA ASP A 315 1.42 -16.10 -16.08
C ASP A 315 2.74 -16.16 -16.87
N GLY A 316 2.68 -16.55 -18.14
CA GLY A 316 3.79 -16.55 -19.08
C GLY A 316 4.62 -17.85 -19.10
N ASP A 317 4.14 -18.94 -18.49
CA ASP A 317 4.84 -20.23 -18.48
C ASP A 317 4.66 -21.05 -19.78
N GLY A 318 3.79 -20.59 -20.68
CA GLY A 318 3.45 -21.22 -21.95
C GLY A 318 2.27 -22.19 -21.88
N LEU A 319 1.61 -22.33 -20.73
CA LEU A 319 0.46 -23.21 -20.52
C LEU A 319 -0.79 -22.34 -20.24
N PRO A 320 -2.00 -22.83 -20.56
CA PRO A 320 -3.19 -22.01 -20.38
C PRO A 320 -3.78 -22.12 -18.97
N GLU A 321 -4.07 -20.96 -18.40
CA GLU A 321 -5.01 -20.79 -17.29
C GLU A 321 -6.44 -20.62 -17.79
N LEU A 322 -7.39 -20.98 -16.93
CA LEU A 322 -8.79 -20.59 -17.09
C LEU A 322 -9.05 -19.35 -16.23
N VAL A 323 -9.35 -18.23 -16.87
CA VAL A 323 -9.75 -16.99 -16.19
C VAL A 323 -11.26 -16.82 -16.30
N MET A 324 -11.89 -16.45 -15.19
CA MET A 324 -13.31 -16.17 -15.09
C MET A 324 -13.49 -14.80 -14.44
N ASP A 325 -14.06 -13.86 -15.18
CA ASP A 325 -14.48 -12.56 -14.64
C ASP A 325 -15.99 -12.61 -14.39
N ILE A 326 -16.38 -12.76 -13.13
CA ILE A 326 -17.76 -13.06 -12.73
C ILE A 326 -18.43 -11.80 -12.22
N ILE A 327 -19.59 -11.47 -12.79
CA ILE A 327 -20.36 -10.28 -12.43
C ILE A 327 -20.73 -10.33 -10.95
N GLY A 328 -20.17 -9.39 -10.16
CA GLY A 328 -20.45 -9.24 -8.73
C GLY A 328 -19.55 -10.03 -7.78
N ASP A 329 -18.80 -11.01 -8.27
CA ASP A 329 -17.81 -11.77 -7.49
C ASP A 329 -16.35 -11.44 -7.88
N GLY A 330 -16.13 -10.95 -9.11
CA GLY A 330 -14.85 -10.47 -9.62
C GLY A 330 -14.03 -11.56 -10.33
N LEU A 331 -12.72 -11.32 -10.46
CA LEU A 331 -11.81 -12.18 -11.19
C LEU A 331 -11.36 -13.41 -10.40
N HIS A 332 -11.46 -14.58 -11.03
CA HIS A 332 -10.92 -15.85 -10.55
C HIS A 332 -10.04 -16.48 -11.64
N ILE A 333 -8.85 -16.95 -11.26
CA ILE A 333 -7.91 -17.60 -12.19
C ILE A 333 -7.60 -19.00 -11.67
N LEU A 334 -7.79 -20.00 -12.53
CA LEU A 334 -7.53 -21.39 -12.23
C LEU A 334 -6.35 -21.91 -13.04
N LYS A 335 -5.39 -22.53 -12.36
CA LYS A 335 -4.23 -23.17 -12.97
C LYS A 335 -4.33 -24.69 -12.82
N TYR A 336 -4.04 -25.43 -13.88
CA TYR A 336 -4.07 -26.89 -13.83
C TYR A 336 -2.65 -27.43 -13.68
N LEU A 337 -2.46 -28.35 -12.74
CA LEU A 337 -1.20 -29.01 -12.41
C LEU A 337 -1.22 -30.44 -13.00
N PRO A 338 -0.63 -30.69 -14.18
CA PRO A 338 -0.81 -31.95 -14.90
C PRO A 338 -0.19 -33.16 -14.21
N ASP A 339 0.86 -32.96 -13.44
CA ASP A 339 1.58 -34.00 -12.69
C ASP A 339 0.76 -34.53 -11.51
N GLU A 340 -0.14 -33.69 -10.97
CA GLU A 340 -1.00 -34.02 -9.83
C GLU A 340 -2.45 -34.28 -10.23
N ASP A 341 -2.81 -33.98 -11.49
CA ASP A 341 -4.20 -33.97 -11.96
C ASP A 341 -5.12 -33.13 -11.05
N MET A 342 -4.62 -31.95 -10.65
CA MET A 342 -5.28 -31.04 -9.72
C MET A 342 -5.42 -29.65 -10.33
N VAL A 343 -6.54 -28.98 -10.07
CA VAL A 343 -6.72 -27.56 -10.38
C VAL A 343 -6.49 -26.74 -9.12
N GLU A 344 -5.68 -25.70 -9.20
CA GLU A 344 -5.45 -24.74 -8.13
C GLU A 344 -6.10 -23.39 -8.43
N ILE A 345 -6.49 -22.68 -7.37
CA ILE A 345 -6.89 -21.27 -7.46
C ILE A 345 -5.60 -20.44 -7.45
N PHE A 346 -5.20 -19.98 -8.63
CA PHE A 346 -4.03 -19.13 -8.81
C PHE A 346 -4.30 -17.69 -8.33
N PHE A 347 -5.50 -17.17 -8.59
CA PHE A 347 -5.93 -15.84 -8.17
C PHE A 347 -7.44 -15.80 -7.85
N GLY A 348 -7.85 -14.90 -6.95
CA GLY A 348 -9.27 -14.66 -6.63
C GLY A 348 -9.78 -15.29 -5.33
N TYR A 349 -8.89 -15.84 -4.49
CA TYR A 349 -9.25 -16.45 -3.20
C TYR A 349 -9.79 -15.44 -2.16
N GLU A 350 -9.38 -14.17 -2.23
CA GLU A 350 -9.63 -13.15 -1.20
C GLU A 350 -10.78 -12.16 -1.48
N ARG A 351 -11.82 -12.58 -2.22
CA ARG A 351 -13.05 -11.77 -2.42
C ARG A 351 -12.77 -10.36 -2.95
N MET A 352 -12.40 -10.26 -4.23
CA MET A 352 -12.08 -8.97 -4.82
C MET A 352 -13.01 -8.64 -5.99
N PRO A 353 -14.29 -8.27 -5.73
CA PRO A 353 -15.37 -8.15 -6.72
C PRO A 353 -15.21 -7.01 -7.73
N TYR A 354 -14.05 -6.35 -7.70
CA TYR A 354 -13.74 -5.16 -8.45
C TYR A 354 -12.56 -5.35 -9.39
N TYR A 355 -11.88 -6.51 -9.35
CA TYR A 355 -10.83 -6.83 -10.32
C TYR A 355 -11.42 -7.45 -11.56
N HIS A 356 -10.81 -7.10 -12.67
CA HIS A 356 -11.13 -7.53 -14.01
C HIS A 356 -9.85 -7.81 -14.78
N LEU A 357 -9.95 -8.67 -15.79
CA LEU A 357 -8.83 -9.00 -16.65
C LEU A 357 -8.55 -7.85 -17.63
N LEU A 358 -7.28 -7.47 -17.77
CA LEU A 358 -6.83 -6.60 -18.85
C LEU A 358 -6.08 -7.40 -19.93
N GLY A 359 -5.13 -8.23 -19.50
CA GLY A 359 -4.28 -9.08 -20.35
C GLY A 359 -3.43 -10.04 -19.51
N SER A 360 -2.47 -10.75 -20.12
CA SER A 360 -1.55 -11.66 -19.42
C SER A 360 -0.80 -10.92 -18.31
N GLY A 361 -0.95 -11.38 -17.07
CA GLY A 361 -0.36 -10.77 -15.88
C GLY A 361 -0.84 -9.33 -15.61
N GLN A 362 -1.91 -8.86 -16.26
CA GLN A 362 -2.39 -7.48 -16.17
C GLN A 362 -3.86 -7.44 -15.74
N LEU A 363 -4.12 -6.72 -14.65
CA LEU A 363 -5.46 -6.56 -14.09
C LEU A 363 -5.84 -5.08 -14.02
N PHE A 364 -7.14 -4.81 -14.05
CA PHE A 364 -7.65 -3.53 -13.59
C PHE A 364 -8.64 -3.71 -12.45
N TYR A 365 -8.59 -2.80 -11.48
CA TYR A 365 -9.58 -2.69 -10.42
C TYR A 365 -10.48 -1.48 -10.67
N ARG A 366 -11.79 -1.67 -10.53
CA ARG A 366 -12.81 -0.62 -10.65
C ARG A 366 -13.80 -0.70 -9.51
N ASN A 367 -13.89 0.36 -8.71
CA ASN A 367 -14.90 0.50 -7.66
C ASN A 367 -15.67 1.80 -7.82
N GLY A 368 -16.94 1.66 -8.21
CA GLY A 368 -17.93 2.74 -8.24
C GLY A 368 -18.95 2.70 -7.10
N MET A 369 -18.77 1.81 -6.13
CA MET A 369 -19.73 1.57 -5.04
C MET A 369 -19.51 2.49 -3.84
N THR A 370 -18.40 3.24 -3.83
CA THR A 370 -18.16 4.25 -2.80
C THR A 370 -18.86 5.55 -3.20
N ALA A 371 -19.78 6.04 -2.37
CA ALA A 371 -20.56 7.24 -2.67
C ALA A 371 -19.64 8.42 -3.04
N ASN A 372 -19.92 9.03 -4.19
CA ASN A 372 -19.23 10.21 -4.74
C ASN A 372 -17.72 10.01 -4.99
N LYS A 373 -17.27 8.76 -5.08
CA LYS A 373 -15.89 8.42 -5.46
C LYS A 373 -15.87 7.42 -6.61
N SER A 374 -15.07 7.70 -7.63
CA SER A 374 -14.71 6.74 -8.66
C SER A 374 -13.26 6.34 -8.46
N MET A 375 -13.00 5.04 -8.34
CA MET A 375 -11.66 4.51 -8.11
C MET A 375 -11.31 3.50 -9.20
N TRP A 376 -10.13 3.71 -9.78
CA TRP A 376 -9.54 2.85 -10.80
C TRP A 376 -8.12 2.51 -10.42
N ARG A 377 -7.65 1.32 -10.76
CA ARG A 377 -6.26 0.94 -10.51
C ARG A 377 -5.80 -0.04 -11.56
N TYR A 378 -4.53 0.08 -11.93
CA TYR A 378 -3.82 -0.86 -12.78
C TYR A 378 -2.82 -1.64 -11.93
N ASP A 379 -2.95 -2.96 -11.98
CA ASP A 379 -2.14 -3.90 -11.21
C ASP A 379 -1.50 -4.92 -12.16
N THR A 380 -0.34 -5.45 -11.76
CA THR A 380 0.28 -6.61 -12.42
C THR A 380 0.35 -7.80 -11.48
N VAL A 381 0.29 -9.01 -12.03
CA VAL A 381 0.44 -10.27 -11.29
C VAL A 381 1.65 -11.01 -11.85
N ASP A 382 2.56 -11.44 -10.98
CA ASP A 382 3.71 -12.25 -11.36
C ASP A 382 3.37 -13.75 -11.42
N ALA A 383 4.33 -14.57 -11.86
CA ALA A 383 4.17 -16.02 -11.98
C ALA A 383 3.98 -16.76 -10.64
N ASP A 384 4.29 -16.12 -9.51
CA ASP A 384 4.00 -16.65 -8.17
C ASP A 384 2.60 -16.21 -7.67
N GLY A 385 1.82 -15.50 -8.50
CA GLY A 385 0.51 -14.96 -8.14
C GLY A 385 0.58 -13.68 -7.30
N ARG A 386 1.75 -13.03 -7.16
CA ARG A 386 1.88 -11.80 -6.37
C ARG A 386 1.40 -10.59 -7.14
N VAL A 387 0.53 -9.81 -6.51
CA VAL A 387 0.00 -8.56 -7.05
C VAL A 387 0.93 -7.40 -6.74
N SER A 388 1.24 -6.59 -7.75
CA SER A 388 1.91 -5.30 -7.60
C SER A 388 0.99 -4.19 -8.11
N GLN A 389 0.70 -3.22 -7.24
CA GLN A 389 -0.06 -2.04 -7.62
C GLN A 389 0.84 -1.05 -8.36
N ILE A 390 0.53 -0.77 -9.63
CA ILE A 390 1.35 0.13 -10.45
C ILE A 390 0.86 1.57 -10.30
N VAL A 391 -0.44 1.80 -10.47
CA VAL A 391 -1.05 3.14 -10.36
C VAL A 391 -2.51 3.05 -9.95
N PHE A 392 -2.95 3.97 -9.09
CA PHE A 392 -4.34 4.14 -8.69
C PHE A 392 -4.82 5.56 -8.97
N PHE A 393 -6.03 5.67 -9.50
CA PHE A 393 -6.70 6.92 -9.86
C PHE A 393 -7.98 7.05 -9.04
N MET A 394 -8.21 8.22 -8.47
CA MET A 394 -9.44 8.53 -7.74
C MET A 394 -9.98 9.90 -8.10
N GLU A 395 -11.26 9.91 -8.44
CA GLU A 395 -12.10 11.10 -8.57
C GLU A 395 -13.01 11.19 -7.35
N ASP A 396 -12.93 12.29 -6.59
CA ASP A 396 -13.73 12.55 -5.39
C ASP A 396 -14.62 13.77 -5.63
N ALA A 397 -15.88 13.52 -6.00
CA ALA A 397 -16.85 14.53 -6.45
C ALA A 397 -17.46 15.35 -5.30
N ASP A 398 -17.26 14.91 -4.05
CA ASP A 398 -17.75 15.56 -2.83
C ASP A 398 -16.62 16.22 -2.04
N TYR A 399 -15.49 16.50 -2.69
CA TYR A 399 -14.36 17.10 -2.02
C TYR A 399 -14.73 18.50 -1.52
N LYS A 400 -14.44 18.77 -0.24
CA LYS A 400 -14.66 20.08 0.38
C LYS A 400 -13.33 20.78 0.57
N PRO A 401 -12.87 21.58 -0.41
CA PRO A 401 -11.72 22.45 -0.18
C PRO A 401 -12.16 23.51 0.84
N TYR A 402 -11.61 23.48 2.06
CA TYR A 402 -11.85 24.54 3.02
C TYR A 402 -11.24 25.85 2.50
N LYS A 403 -12.04 26.65 1.79
CA LYS A 403 -11.77 28.05 1.47
C LYS A 403 -12.47 28.89 2.53
N GLU A 404 -11.67 29.57 3.34
CA GLU A 404 -12.08 30.33 4.53
C GLU A 404 -13.08 31.48 4.26
N ASN A 405 -13.56 31.68 3.02
CA ASN A 405 -14.56 32.69 2.65
C ASN A 405 -15.30 32.38 1.32
N ALA A 406 -15.43 31.12 0.89
CA ALA A 406 -16.13 30.81 -0.36
C ALA A 406 -17.44 30.04 -0.10
N ASP A 407 -18.56 30.56 -0.59
CA ASP A 407 -19.88 29.89 -0.66
C ASP A 407 -19.91 28.67 -1.61
N HIS A 408 -18.76 28.05 -1.90
CA HIS A 408 -18.66 26.88 -2.77
C HIS A 408 -18.66 25.64 -1.90
N TRP A 409 -19.76 24.88 -1.93
CA TRP A 409 -20.01 23.81 -0.97
C TRP A 409 -19.54 22.42 -1.39
N TRP A 410 -19.10 22.22 -2.64
CA TRP A 410 -18.57 20.96 -3.18
C TRP A 410 -17.65 21.26 -4.38
N ASP A 411 -16.51 20.60 -4.49
CA ASP A 411 -15.60 20.63 -5.64
C ASP A 411 -15.17 19.19 -5.97
N THR A 412 -14.72 18.94 -7.19
CA THR A 412 -14.19 17.61 -7.56
C THR A 412 -12.67 17.61 -7.38
N ALA A 413 -12.14 16.65 -6.63
CA ALA A 413 -10.70 16.46 -6.50
C ALA A 413 -10.24 15.21 -7.23
N TYR A 414 -9.12 15.35 -7.94
CA TYR A 414 -8.50 14.29 -8.71
C TYR A 414 -7.19 13.88 -8.07
N TRP A 415 -7.02 12.57 -7.89
CA TRP A 415 -5.89 11.99 -7.17
C TRP A 415 -5.27 10.85 -7.96
N ILE A 416 -3.96 10.79 -7.93
CA ILE A 416 -3.18 9.71 -8.52
C ILE A 416 -2.23 9.18 -7.44
N TYR A 417 -2.16 7.87 -7.30
CA TYR A 417 -1.28 7.18 -6.38
C TYR A 417 -0.30 6.29 -7.16
N LEU A 418 0.99 6.55 -6.99
CA LEU A 418 2.07 5.70 -7.46
C LEU A 418 2.75 5.09 -6.23
N ASP A 419 2.55 3.79 -6.03
CA ASP A 419 3.08 3.06 -4.88
C ASP A 419 4.61 3.08 -4.89
N GLU A 420 5.23 3.06 -3.71
CA GLU A 420 6.69 3.10 -3.50
C GLU A 420 7.46 4.34 -4.02
N GLU A 421 6.94 5.12 -4.98
CA GLU A 421 7.63 6.27 -5.57
C GLU A 421 7.21 7.62 -4.97
N LEU A 422 5.95 8.01 -5.19
CA LEU A 422 5.45 9.38 -4.94
C LEU A 422 4.26 9.43 -3.98
N GLY A 423 3.62 8.28 -3.71
CA GLY A 423 2.39 8.22 -2.92
C GLY A 423 1.23 8.89 -3.64
N MET A 424 0.26 9.41 -2.86
CA MET A 424 -0.95 10.03 -3.42
C MET A 424 -0.74 11.52 -3.67
N VAL A 425 -1.01 11.95 -4.90
CA VAL A 425 -0.80 13.33 -5.36
C VAL A 425 -2.11 13.86 -5.92
N GLN A 426 -2.49 15.06 -5.48
CA GLN A 426 -3.60 15.79 -6.09
C GLN A 426 -3.12 16.42 -7.40
N VAL A 427 -3.90 16.26 -8.45
CA VAL A 427 -3.66 16.90 -9.74
C VAL A 427 -4.89 17.72 -10.16
N ASP A 428 -4.71 18.58 -11.15
CA ASP A 428 -5.86 19.21 -11.81
C ASP A 428 -6.57 18.20 -12.73
N GLU A 429 -7.76 18.59 -13.21
CA GLU A 429 -8.57 17.75 -14.08
C GLU A 429 -7.88 17.44 -15.41
N GLU A 430 -7.19 18.41 -16.01
CA GLU A 430 -6.54 18.24 -17.31
C GLU A 430 -5.46 17.16 -17.23
N CYS A 431 -4.57 17.27 -16.24
CA CYS A 431 -3.56 16.27 -15.95
C CYS A 431 -4.20 14.90 -15.66
N TYR A 432 -5.25 14.85 -14.83
CA TYR A 432 -5.91 13.58 -14.48
C TYR A 432 -6.49 12.88 -15.70
N ARG A 433 -7.26 13.62 -16.52
CA ARG A 433 -7.94 13.08 -17.71
C ARG A 433 -6.95 12.63 -18.77
N GLU A 434 -5.83 13.33 -18.93
CA GLU A 434 -4.76 12.91 -19.84
C GLU A 434 -4.17 11.56 -19.43
N VAL A 435 -3.72 11.42 -18.17
CA VAL A 435 -3.02 10.20 -17.74
C VAL A 435 -3.95 9.01 -17.56
N ILE A 436 -5.16 9.20 -17.03
CA ILE A 436 -6.13 8.10 -16.91
C ILE A 436 -6.66 7.69 -18.28
N GLY A 437 -6.67 8.61 -19.25
CA GLY A 437 -7.08 8.34 -20.62
C GLY A 437 -6.27 7.23 -21.28
N LEU A 438 -4.94 7.21 -21.06
CA LEU A 438 -4.06 6.14 -21.54
C LEU A 438 -4.45 4.77 -20.98
N PHE A 439 -4.82 4.75 -19.69
CA PHE A 439 -5.26 3.52 -19.05
C PHE A 439 -6.65 3.10 -19.51
N MET A 440 -7.59 4.03 -19.67
CA MET A 440 -8.94 3.74 -20.19
C MET A 440 -8.90 3.22 -21.62
N GLU A 441 -7.97 3.71 -22.46
CA GLU A 441 -7.75 3.16 -23.79
C GLU A 441 -7.35 1.68 -23.72
N ALA A 442 -6.48 1.29 -22.78
CA ALA A 442 -6.14 -0.11 -22.57
C ALA A 442 -7.35 -0.93 -22.09
N VAL A 443 -8.16 -0.39 -21.17
CA VAL A 443 -9.39 -1.05 -20.69
C VAL A 443 -10.37 -1.29 -21.84
N ASP A 444 -10.52 -0.33 -22.76
CA ASP A 444 -11.38 -0.47 -23.95
C ASP A 444 -10.86 -1.52 -24.95
N HIS A 445 -9.57 -1.87 -24.87
CA HIS A 445 -8.90 -2.88 -25.70
C HIS A 445 -8.47 -4.12 -24.90
N ALA A 446 -9.07 -4.35 -23.73
CA ALA A 446 -8.81 -5.55 -22.94
C ALA A 446 -9.00 -6.81 -23.79
N VAL A 447 -8.28 -7.88 -23.43
CA VAL A 447 -8.37 -9.16 -24.15
C VAL A 447 -9.83 -9.60 -24.28
N PRO A 448 -10.28 -10.06 -25.46
CA PRO A 448 -11.68 -10.40 -25.66
C PRO A 448 -12.04 -11.71 -24.94
N ALA A 449 -13.20 -11.70 -24.29
CA ALA A 449 -13.77 -12.91 -23.72
C ALA A 449 -14.13 -13.93 -24.80
N LYS A 450 -14.06 -15.20 -24.41
CA LYS A 450 -14.52 -16.35 -25.20
C LYS A 450 -15.87 -16.83 -24.68
N GLU A 451 -16.67 -17.38 -25.58
CA GLU A 451 -17.89 -18.07 -25.17
C GLU A 451 -17.53 -19.37 -24.46
N PHE A 452 -18.36 -19.79 -23.50
CA PHE A 452 -18.15 -21.06 -22.78
C PHE A 452 -18.05 -22.24 -23.75
N GLU A 453 -18.90 -22.28 -24.79
CA GLU A 453 -18.91 -23.31 -25.83
C GLU A 453 -17.65 -23.31 -26.70
N GLU A 454 -16.98 -22.18 -26.88
CA GLU A 454 -15.69 -22.13 -27.59
C GLU A 454 -14.60 -22.84 -26.80
N ILE A 455 -14.68 -22.80 -25.47
CA ILE A 455 -13.72 -23.47 -24.60
C ILE A 455 -14.12 -24.94 -24.34
N PHE A 456 -15.40 -25.22 -24.11
CA PHE A 456 -15.87 -26.50 -23.57
C PHE A 456 -16.95 -27.22 -24.39
N GLY A 457 -17.30 -26.76 -25.60
CA GLY A 457 -18.46 -27.26 -26.36
C GLY A 457 -18.51 -28.78 -26.59
N GLY A 458 -17.37 -29.47 -26.59
CA GLY A 458 -17.29 -30.93 -26.71
C GLY A 458 -17.65 -31.72 -25.43
N TYR A 459 -17.70 -31.06 -24.27
CA TYR A 459 -17.91 -31.71 -22.96
C TYR A 459 -19.37 -31.68 -22.50
N ARG A 460 -20.15 -30.66 -22.90
CA ARG A 460 -21.58 -30.52 -22.54
C ARG A 460 -22.49 -31.58 -23.17
N GLN A 461 -22.07 -32.23 -24.26
CA GLN A 461 -22.85 -33.26 -24.97
C GLN A 461 -22.59 -34.70 -24.47
N ARG A 462 -21.63 -34.90 -23.56
CA ARG A 462 -21.18 -36.24 -23.12
C ARG A 462 -21.74 -36.68 -21.77
N PHE A 463 -22.58 -35.86 -21.14
CA PHE A 463 -23.19 -36.13 -19.84
C PHE A 463 -24.68 -35.88 -19.88
#